data_AF-A0A846ZYE3-F1
#
_entry.id   AF-A0A846ZYE3-F1
#
_cell.length_a   1.000
_cell.length_b   1.000
_cell.length_c   1.000
_cell.angle_alpha   90.00
_cell.angle_beta   90.00
_cell.angle_gamma   90.00
#
_symmetry.space_group_name_H-M   'P 1'
#
loop_
_entity.id
_entity.type
_entity.pdbx_description
1 polymer ?
#
loop_
_entity_poly.entity_id
_entity_poly.type
_entity_poly.pdbx_seq_one_letter_code
_entity_poly.pdbx_strand_id
1 'polypeptide(L)'
;MTTATEQALSSLRDLSTLQWYVIPLLAIVFYVYVREIKDARKTADWNAVLAGLTIFGVDFFNETWNGWVLHFTGRSAFWTTPGDTALRTMVGWNIEIMFMFLLVGIIYYHTLSESKKEKILGLPEKWFWAIGYSIFCVFVECLLNIGGHLVWEYPFWYLSFQGVWLIFLIGYFHFFCFAILVISLKTMKAKLATVGIIYAVPVIMNLLAFGLWGWNY
;
A
#
# COMPACT_ATOMS: atom_id res chain seq x y z
N MET A 1 -21.14 14.78 0.29
CA MET A 1 -20.04 14.06 -0.39
C MET A 1 -19.34 15.01 -1.35
N THR A 2 -18.04 14.83 -1.63
CA THR A 2 -17.32 15.65 -2.63
C THR A 2 -17.45 15.07 -4.03
N THR A 3 -17.26 15.90 -5.07
CA THR A 3 -17.36 15.45 -6.47
C THR A 3 -16.40 14.31 -6.79
N ALA A 4 -15.14 14.38 -6.32
CA ALA A 4 -14.16 13.32 -6.53
C ALA A 4 -14.59 12.00 -5.87
N THR A 5 -15.20 12.08 -4.69
CA THR A 5 -15.73 10.91 -4.00
C THR A 5 -16.89 10.27 -4.75
N GLU A 6 -17.84 11.08 -5.23
CA GLU A 6 -18.97 10.60 -6.02
C GLU A 6 -18.50 9.90 -7.30
N GLN A 7 -17.50 10.46 -7.98
CA GLN A 7 -16.88 9.86 -9.15
C GLN A 7 -16.21 8.52 -8.83
N ALA A 8 -15.41 8.47 -7.77
CA ALA A 8 -14.73 7.24 -7.35
C ALA A 8 -15.73 6.12 -7.00
N LEU A 9 -16.84 6.45 -6.34
CA LEU A 9 -17.91 5.49 -5.99
C LEU A 9 -18.72 5.02 -7.20
N SER A 10 -18.87 5.84 -8.24
CA SER A 10 -19.74 5.55 -9.39
C SER A 10 -19.34 4.30 -10.18
N SER A 11 -18.03 3.98 -10.21
CA SER A 11 -17.45 2.82 -10.91
C SER A 11 -16.76 1.84 -9.96
N LEU A 12 -17.09 1.91 -8.66
CA LEU A 12 -16.52 1.04 -7.65
C LEU A 12 -16.87 -0.43 -7.93
N ARG A 13 -15.84 -1.26 -8.09
CA ARG A 13 -15.95 -2.71 -8.39
C ARG A 13 -16.73 -3.03 -9.67
N ASP A 14 -16.77 -2.11 -10.62
CA ASP A 14 -17.35 -2.35 -11.94
C ASP A 14 -16.37 -3.14 -12.83
N LEU A 15 -16.73 -4.39 -13.16
CA LEU A 15 -15.89 -5.26 -13.97
C LEU A 15 -15.77 -4.80 -15.43
N SER A 16 -16.71 -3.98 -15.92
CA SER A 16 -16.68 -3.46 -17.30
C SER A 16 -15.51 -2.50 -17.54
N THR A 17 -14.91 -2.00 -16.47
CA THR A 17 -13.80 -1.04 -16.54
C THR A 17 -12.43 -1.71 -16.52
N LEU A 18 -12.34 -3.02 -16.29
CA LEU A 18 -11.08 -3.74 -16.36
C LEU A 18 -10.36 -3.52 -17.70
N GLN A 19 -9.05 -3.35 -17.63
CA GLN A 19 -8.22 -3.08 -18.79
C GLN A 19 -7.28 -4.25 -19.10
N TRP A 20 -7.01 -4.49 -20.39
CA TRP A 20 -6.20 -5.63 -20.84
C TRP A 20 -4.77 -5.65 -20.28
N TYR A 21 -4.20 -4.49 -19.97
CA TYR A 21 -2.87 -4.41 -19.37
C TYR A 21 -2.79 -4.99 -17.94
N VAL A 22 -3.93 -5.21 -17.27
CA VAL A 22 -3.97 -5.85 -15.94
C VAL A 22 -3.40 -7.27 -16.00
N ILE A 23 -3.67 -8.02 -17.07
CA ILE A 23 -3.22 -9.41 -17.21
C ILE A 23 -1.68 -9.53 -17.23
N PRO A 24 -0.94 -8.82 -18.10
CA PRO A 24 0.52 -8.87 -18.08
C PRO A 24 1.11 -8.32 -16.78
N LEU A 25 0.52 -7.28 -16.16
CA LEU A 25 0.99 -6.79 -14.86
C LEU A 25 0.83 -7.84 -13.75
N LEU A 26 -0.31 -8.54 -13.72
CA LEU A 26 -0.53 -9.65 -12.79
C LEU A 26 0.49 -10.78 -13.02
N ALA A 27 0.78 -11.11 -14.27
CA ALA A 27 1.79 -12.11 -14.61
C ALA A 27 3.19 -11.71 -14.11
N ILE A 28 3.55 -10.42 -14.16
CA ILE A 28 4.81 -9.90 -13.58
C ILE A 28 4.82 -10.09 -12.07
N VAL A 29 3.75 -9.71 -11.37
CA VAL A 29 3.64 -9.91 -9.92
C VAL A 29 3.82 -11.40 -9.57
N PHE A 30 3.11 -12.29 -10.26
CA PHE A 30 3.26 -13.73 -10.05
C PHE A 30 4.67 -14.23 -10.35
N TYR A 31 5.28 -13.80 -11.45
CA TYR A 31 6.64 -14.19 -11.80
C TYR A 31 7.64 -13.79 -10.71
N VAL A 32 7.54 -12.56 -10.19
CA VAL A 32 8.39 -12.08 -9.10
C VAL A 32 8.19 -12.94 -7.85
N TYR A 33 6.96 -13.12 -7.37
CA TYR A 33 6.71 -13.93 -6.17
C TYR A 33 7.13 -15.40 -6.36
N VAL A 34 6.93 -16.00 -7.54
CA VAL A 34 7.41 -17.37 -7.83
C VAL A 34 8.93 -17.45 -7.77
N ARG A 35 9.65 -16.45 -8.29
CA ARG A 35 11.11 -16.37 -8.21
C ARG A 35 11.58 -16.24 -6.76
N GLU A 36 10.98 -15.32 -5.99
CA GLU A 36 11.31 -15.11 -4.58
C GLU A 36 11.01 -16.34 -3.72
N ILE A 37 9.88 -17.00 -3.94
CA ILE A 37 9.53 -18.24 -3.23
C ILE A 37 10.51 -19.37 -3.59
N LYS A 38 10.93 -19.47 -4.86
CA LYS A 38 11.91 -20.47 -5.30
C LYS A 38 13.26 -20.23 -4.63
N ASP A 39 13.67 -18.98 -4.47
CA ASP A 39 14.90 -18.62 -3.79
C ASP A 39 14.81 -18.86 -2.27
N ALA A 40 13.73 -18.40 -1.65
CA ALA A 40 13.46 -18.60 -0.22
C ALA A 40 13.47 -20.08 0.19
N ARG A 41 12.99 -20.98 -0.69
CA ARG A 41 13.05 -22.44 -0.46
C ARG A 41 14.48 -22.99 -0.47
N LYS A 42 15.40 -22.36 -1.21
CA LYS A 42 16.81 -22.78 -1.28
C LYS A 42 17.63 -22.21 -0.13
N THR A 43 17.41 -20.93 0.20
CA THR A 43 18.20 -20.18 1.20
C THR A 43 17.61 -20.25 2.60
N ALA A 44 16.35 -20.71 2.73
CA ALA A 44 15.51 -20.58 3.91
C ALA A 44 15.22 -19.12 4.32
N ASP A 45 15.58 -18.15 3.48
CA ASP A 45 15.30 -16.74 3.72
C ASP A 45 14.00 -16.30 3.02
N TRP A 46 12.96 -16.09 3.82
CA TRP A 46 11.65 -15.65 3.34
C TRP A 46 11.45 -14.13 3.42
N ASN A 47 12.49 -13.36 3.75
CA ASN A 47 12.35 -11.93 4.04
C ASN A 47 11.87 -11.11 2.84
N ALA A 48 12.27 -11.43 1.62
CA ALA A 48 11.79 -10.74 0.42
C ALA A 48 10.27 -10.86 0.28
N VAL A 49 9.77 -12.10 0.30
CA VAL A 49 8.32 -12.41 0.24
C VAL A 49 7.58 -11.74 1.39
N LEU A 50 8.10 -11.83 2.61
CA LEU A 50 7.47 -11.26 3.78
C LEU A 50 7.47 -9.73 3.75
N ALA A 51 8.51 -9.08 3.23
CA ALA A 51 8.55 -7.63 3.06
C ALA A 51 7.48 -7.16 2.05
N GLY A 52 7.36 -7.84 0.90
CA GLY A 52 6.30 -7.60 -0.08
C GLY A 52 4.90 -7.72 0.53
N LEU A 53 4.61 -8.85 1.19
CA LEU A 53 3.33 -9.08 1.83
C LEU A 53 3.06 -8.10 2.99
N THR A 54 4.10 -7.68 3.71
CA THR A 54 3.95 -6.71 4.80
C THR A 54 3.52 -5.36 4.26
N ILE A 55 4.23 -4.81 3.27
CA ILE A 55 3.87 -3.50 2.71
C ILE A 55 2.47 -3.54 2.11
N PHE A 56 2.14 -4.55 1.29
CA PHE A 56 0.80 -4.69 0.74
C PHE A 56 -0.28 -4.85 1.82
N GLY A 57 0.02 -5.53 2.92
CA GLY A 57 -0.93 -5.68 4.02
C GLY A 57 -1.20 -4.38 4.78
N VAL A 58 -0.16 -3.54 4.95
CA VAL A 58 -0.33 -2.21 5.57
C VAL A 58 -1.07 -1.28 4.62
N ASP A 59 -0.81 -1.35 3.31
CA ASP A 59 -1.58 -0.65 2.28
C ASP A 59 -3.07 -1.04 2.30
N PHE A 60 -3.36 -2.34 2.37
CA PHE A 60 -4.74 -2.83 2.51
C PHE A 60 -5.42 -2.32 3.79
N PHE A 61 -4.71 -2.25 4.91
CA PHE A 61 -5.21 -1.59 6.11
C PHE A 61 -5.49 -0.11 5.86
N ASN A 62 -4.58 0.57 5.16
CA ASN A 62 -4.71 1.98 4.83
C ASN A 62 -5.96 2.29 4.02
N GLU A 63 -6.20 1.51 2.98
CA GLU A 63 -7.37 1.67 2.12
C GLU A 63 -8.68 1.32 2.83
N THR A 64 -8.62 0.35 3.75
CA THR A 64 -9.78 -0.02 4.56
C THR A 64 -10.20 1.11 5.51
N TRP A 65 -9.25 1.70 6.26
CA TRP A 65 -9.62 2.80 7.16
C TRP A 65 -9.97 4.08 6.40
N ASN A 66 -9.34 4.31 5.23
CA ASN A 66 -9.67 5.41 4.34
C ASN A 66 -11.16 5.36 3.92
N GLY A 67 -11.64 4.17 3.54
CA GLY A 67 -13.05 3.92 3.26
C GLY A 67 -13.98 4.06 4.48
N TRP A 68 -13.52 3.68 5.67
CA TRP A 68 -14.27 3.90 6.91
C TRP A 68 -14.43 5.39 7.22
N VAL A 69 -13.41 6.20 6.99
CA VAL A 69 -13.51 7.66 7.14
C VAL A 69 -14.54 8.24 6.17
N LEU A 70 -14.57 7.77 4.92
CA LEU A 70 -15.62 8.14 3.98
C LEU A 70 -17.01 7.82 4.54
N HIS A 71 -17.21 6.59 5.00
CA HIS A 71 -18.50 6.15 5.53
C HIS A 71 -18.97 7.03 6.71
N PHE A 72 -18.12 7.23 7.72
CA PHE A 72 -18.50 7.96 8.92
C PHE A 72 -18.66 9.47 8.69
N THR A 73 -17.87 10.07 7.80
CA THR A 73 -17.93 11.52 7.56
C THR A 73 -19.00 11.91 6.56
N GLY A 74 -19.39 11.02 5.64
CA GLY A 74 -20.28 11.33 4.51
C GLY A 74 -19.73 12.39 3.54
N ARG A 75 -18.45 12.76 3.70
CA ARG A 75 -17.79 13.83 2.95
C ARG A 75 -16.87 13.27 1.88
N SER A 76 -15.76 12.68 2.30
CA SER A 76 -14.71 12.15 1.43
C SER A 76 -13.87 11.14 2.18
N ALA A 77 -13.16 10.29 1.46
CA ALA A 77 -11.99 9.60 1.99
C ALA A 77 -10.79 10.57 2.05
N PHE A 78 -9.71 10.23 2.76
CA PHE A 78 -8.49 11.04 2.80
C PHE A 78 -7.87 11.18 1.40
N TRP A 79 -7.89 10.09 0.64
CA TRP A 79 -7.58 10.09 -0.78
C TRP A 79 -8.63 9.28 -1.56
N THR A 80 -8.93 9.76 -2.76
CA THR A 80 -9.86 9.09 -3.69
C THR A 80 -9.20 8.99 -5.06
N THR A 81 -9.55 7.98 -5.85
CA THR A 81 -9.01 7.82 -7.22
C THR A 81 -10.13 8.01 -8.26
N PRO A 82 -10.61 9.23 -8.53
CA PRO A 82 -11.82 9.44 -9.33
C PRO A 82 -11.69 9.13 -10.84
N GLY A 83 -10.47 8.89 -11.35
CA GLY A 83 -10.21 8.71 -12.78
C GLY A 83 -10.78 7.42 -13.39
N ASP A 84 -10.57 7.25 -14.70
CA ASP A 84 -10.97 6.06 -15.45
C ASP A 84 -10.29 4.81 -14.86
N THR A 85 -11.07 3.78 -14.56
CA THR A 85 -10.67 2.70 -13.63
C THR A 85 -10.12 1.49 -14.38
N ALA A 86 -9.05 0.85 -13.87
CA ALA A 86 -8.86 -0.60 -14.00
C ALA A 86 -9.08 -1.22 -12.61
N LEU A 87 -10.34 -1.61 -12.43
CA LEU A 87 -11.03 -2.15 -11.25
C LEU A 87 -10.66 -1.58 -9.89
N ARG A 88 -11.23 -0.42 -9.60
CA ARG A 88 -11.24 0.15 -8.26
C ARG A 88 -11.93 -0.78 -7.26
N THR A 89 -11.19 -1.27 -6.26
CA THR A 89 -11.68 -2.20 -5.23
C THR A 89 -12.16 -1.47 -3.97
N MET A 90 -11.61 -0.29 -3.69
CA MET A 90 -12.02 0.67 -2.66
C MET A 90 -11.86 2.09 -3.22
N VAL A 91 -12.53 3.08 -2.66
CA VAL A 91 -12.52 4.49 -3.13
C VAL A 91 -11.14 5.06 -3.48
N GLY A 92 -10.07 4.65 -2.77
CA GLY A 92 -8.68 5.04 -3.01
C GLY A 92 -7.83 4.00 -3.74
N TRP A 93 -8.35 2.79 -3.99
CA TRP A 93 -7.54 1.61 -4.33
C TRP A 93 -7.96 0.97 -5.65
N ASN A 94 -7.06 0.98 -6.63
CA ASN A 94 -7.21 0.27 -7.90
C ASN A 94 -6.14 -0.83 -8.03
N ILE A 95 -6.27 -1.66 -9.07
CA ILE A 95 -5.38 -2.80 -9.28
C ILE A 95 -3.92 -2.35 -9.49
N GLU A 96 -3.69 -1.23 -10.18
CA GLU A 96 -2.34 -0.73 -10.40
C GLU A 96 -1.63 -0.39 -9.10
N ILE A 97 -2.34 0.26 -8.17
CA ILE A 97 -1.84 0.56 -6.82
C ILE A 97 -1.57 -0.75 -6.07
N MET A 98 -2.52 -1.70 -6.10
CA MET A 98 -2.34 -3.02 -5.47
C MET A 98 -1.08 -3.74 -5.96
N PHE A 99 -0.85 -3.77 -7.27
CA PHE A 99 0.32 -4.42 -7.86
C PHE A 99 1.63 -3.71 -7.53
N MET A 100 1.63 -2.38 -7.52
CA MET A 100 2.78 -1.60 -7.08
C MET A 100 3.16 -1.94 -5.64
N PHE A 101 2.21 -1.94 -4.71
CA PHE A 101 2.48 -2.23 -3.30
C PHE A 101 2.81 -3.70 -3.02
N LEU A 102 2.33 -4.63 -3.85
CA LEU A 102 2.79 -6.03 -3.83
C LEU A 102 4.27 -6.18 -4.20
N LEU A 103 4.82 -5.27 -5.03
CA LEU A 103 6.20 -5.33 -5.52
C LEU A 103 7.16 -4.46 -4.71
N VAL A 104 6.74 -3.30 -4.21
CA VAL A 104 7.65 -2.32 -3.59
C VAL A 104 8.36 -2.86 -2.35
N GLY A 105 7.73 -3.74 -1.57
CA GLY A 105 8.37 -4.39 -0.43
C GLY A 105 9.47 -5.39 -0.82
N ILE A 106 9.30 -6.08 -1.95
CA ILE A 106 10.33 -6.97 -2.52
C ILE A 106 11.49 -6.13 -3.06
N ILE A 107 11.18 -5.04 -3.78
CA ILE A 107 12.19 -4.09 -4.29
C ILE A 107 13.01 -3.49 -3.14
N TYR A 108 12.33 -3.02 -2.09
CA TYR A 108 12.97 -2.50 -0.90
C TYR A 108 13.92 -3.53 -0.28
N TYR A 109 13.48 -4.78 -0.11
CA TYR A 109 14.32 -5.83 0.45
C TYR A 109 15.59 -6.08 -0.36
N HIS A 110 15.47 -6.19 -1.69
CA HIS A 110 16.62 -6.42 -2.58
C HIS A 110 17.56 -5.24 -2.74
N THR A 111 17.14 -4.05 -2.32
CA THR A 111 18.00 -2.87 -2.27
C THR A 111 18.93 -2.88 -1.05
N LEU A 112 18.56 -3.64 -0.01
CA LEU A 112 19.38 -3.78 1.18
C LEU A 112 20.61 -4.64 0.90
N SER A 113 21.74 -4.25 1.45
CA SER A 113 22.92 -5.11 1.48
C SER A 113 22.70 -6.32 2.40
N GLU A 114 23.47 -7.37 2.17
CA GLU A 114 23.50 -8.53 3.08
C GLU A 114 24.05 -8.17 4.47
N SER A 115 24.78 -7.07 4.59
CA SER A 115 25.43 -6.61 5.81
C SER A 115 24.45 -5.86 6.71
N LYS A 116 24.22 -6.39 7.91
CA LYS A 116 23.32 -5.79 8.91
C LYS A 116 23.90 -4.54 9.59
N LYS A 117 25.12 -4.12 9.22
CA LYS A 117 25.85 -3.02 9.87
C LYS A 117 26.08 -1.82 8.95
N GLU A 118 25.69 -1.92 7.68
CA GLU A 118 25.89 -0.82 6.74
C GLU A 118 25.16 0.43 7.20
N LYS A 119 25.85 1.56 6.99
CA LYS A 119 25.31 2.89 7.21
C LYS A 119 25.49 3.71 5.95
N ILE A 120 24.45 4.41 5.56
CA ILE A 120 24.45 5.35 4.45
C ILE A 120 24.16 6.74 5.03
N LEU A 121 25.06 7.69 4.80
CA LEU A 121 25.00 9.04 5.38
C LEU A 121 24.78 9.04 6.91
N GLY A 122 25.38 8.07 7.62
CA GLY A 122 25.30 7.95 9.08
C GLY A 122 24.06 7.23 9.62
N LEU A 123 23.04 6.96 8.79
CA LEU A 123 21.85 6.19 9.15
C LEU A 123 22.03 4.70 8.83
N PRO A 124 21.49 3.78 9.64
CA PRO A 124 21.45 2.37 9.25
C PRO A 124 20.72 2.21 7.92
N GLU A 125 21.30 1.42 7.01
CA GLU A 125 20.87 1.31 5.62
C GLU A 125 19.35 1.09 5.44
N LYS A 126 18.75 0.22 6.26
CA LYS A 126 17.31 -0.04 6.24
C LYS A 126 16.46 1.23 6.37
N TRP A 127 16.84 2.11 7.29
CA TRP A 127 16.13 3.36 7.53
C TRP A 127 16.42 4.38 6.45
N PHE A 128 17.66 4.45 5.96
CA PHE A 128 18.02 5.30 4.83
C PHE A 128 17.14 4.99 3.61
N TRP A 129 17.06 3.72 3.21
CA TRP A 129 16.22 3.31 2.08
C TRP A 129 14.73 3.45 2.36
N ALA A 130 14.26 3.22 3.58
CA ALA A 130 12.85 3.45 3.94
C ALA A 130 12.46 4.91 3.74
N ILE A 131 13.31 5.86 4.18
CA ILE A 131 13.12 7.29 3.93
C ILE A 131 13.14 7.58 2.42
N GLY A 132 14.13 7.06 1.70
CA GLY A 132 14.28 7.27 0.25
C GLY A 132 13.06 6.79 -0.56
N TYR A 133 12.61 5.56 -0.34
CA TYR A 133 11.42 5.03 -1.01
C TYR A 133 10.15 5.76 -0.60
N SER A 134 10.02 6.17 0.66
CA SER A 134 8.87 6.97 1.11
C SER A 134 8.83 8.33 0.40
N ILE A 135 9.97 9.03 0.29
CA ILE A 135 10.05 10.29 -0.48
C ILE A 135 9.64 10.05 -1.93
N PHE A 136 10.13 8.97 -2.55
CA PHE A 136 9.80 8.64 -3.93
C PHE A 136 8.30 8.35 -4.12
N CYS A 137 7.68 7.60 -3.22
CA CYS A 137 6.25 7.31 -3.30
C CYS A 137 5.39 8.57 -3.10
N VAL A 138 5.74 9.43 -2.12
CA VAL A 138 5.09 10.74 -1.94
C VAL A 138 5.24 11.60 -3.19
N PHE A 139 6.43 11.62 -3.80
CA PHE A 139 6.66 12.34 -5.05
C PHE A 139 5.72 11.85 -6.15
N VAL A 140 5.60 10.54 -6.35
CA VAL A 140 4.67 9.95 -7.33
C VAL A 140 3.22 10.31 -6.99
N GLU A 141 2.82 10.24 -5.72
CA GLU A 141 1.46 10.59 -5.31
C GLU A 141 1.14 12.07 -5.55
N CYS A 142 2.09 12.98 -5.29
CA CYS A 142 1.96 14.39 -5.64
C CYS A 142 1.73 14.57 -7.16
N LEU A 143 2.41 13.80 -8.02
CA LEU A 143 2.18 13.86 -9.46
C LEU A 143 0.78 13.35 -9.83
N LEU A 144 0.32 12.26 -9.21
CA LEU A 144 -1.05 11.75 -9.38
C LEU A 144 -2.09 12.77 -8.92
N ASN A 145 -1.79 13.52 -7.86
CA ASN A 145 -2.65 14.58 -7.35
C ASN A 145 -2.73 15.78 -8.28
N ILE A 146 -1.59 16.25 -8.78
CA ILE A 146 -1.53 17.31 -9.80
C ILE A 146 -2.28 16.88 -11.08
N GLY A 147 -2.17 15.60 -11.46
CA GLY A 147 -2.88 15.03 -12.61
C GLY A 147 -4.37 14.75 -12.39
N GLY A 148 -4.90 14.94 -11.18
CA GLY A 148 -6.30 14.65 -10.85
C GLY A 148 -6.63 13.15 -10.77
N HIS A 149 -5.63 12.27 -10.84
CA HIS A 149 -5.82 10.82 -10.71
C HIS A 149 -6.05 10.39 -9.26
N LEU A 150 -5.52 11.17 -8.31
CA LEU A 150 -5.64 10.92 -6.87
C LEU A 150 -5.95 12.23 -6.14
N VAL A 151 -7.13 12.36 -5.55
CA VAL A 151 -7.60 13.65 -4.99
C VAL A 151 -7.59 13.64 -3.47
N TRP A 152 -7.08 14.72 -2.88
CA TRP A 152 -7.05 14.97 -1.43
C TRP A 152 -8.02 16.08 -1.05
N GLU A 153 -8.91 15.83 -0.09
CA GLU A 153 -10.06 16.69 0.22
C GLU A 153 -10.01 17.32 1.62
N TYR A 154 -8.92 17.07 2.37
CA TYR A 154 -8.74 17.56 3.74
C TYR A 154 -7.60 18.58 3.83
N PRO A 155 -7.78 19.72 4.53
CA PRO A 155 -6.77 20.78 4.62
C PRO A 155 -5.39 20.33 5.14
N PHE A 156 -5.37 19.43 6.12
CA PHE A 156 -4.14 18.86 6.66
C PHE A 156 -3.50 17.78 5.77
N TRP A 157 -4.13 17.46 4.63
CA TRP A 157 -3.71 16.45 3.66
C TRP A 157 -3.57 17.02 2.24
N TYR A 158 -3.68 18.34 2.07
CA TYR A 158 -3.51 18.98 0.76
C TYR A 158 -2.06 18.94 0.28
N LEU A 159 -1.88 19.17 -1.03
CA LEU A 159 -0.60 19.41 -1.68
C LEU A 159 0.04 20.71 -1.18
N SER A 160 0.61 20.63 0.01
CA SER A 160 1.11 21.71 0.83
C SER A 160 2.26 21.18 1.69
N PHE A 161 3.11 22.05 2.23
CA PHE A 161 4.21 21.60 3.08
C PHE A 161 3.73 20.72 4.24
N GLN A 162 2.68 21.14 4.96
CA GLN A 162 2.13 20.37 6.09
C GLN A 162 1.52 19.04 5.64
N GLY A 163 0.70 19.04 4.58
CA GLY A 163 0.07 17.82 4.08
C GLY A 163 1.06 16.81 3.55
N VAL A 164 2.07 17.25 2.78
CA VAL A 164 3.12 16.38 2.25
C VAL A 164 3.92 15.70 3.37
N TRP A 165 4.20 16.39 4.47
CA TRP A 165 4.85 15.75 5.63
C TRP A 165 3.95 14.70 6.29
N LEU A 166 2.65 14.94 6.37
CA LEU A 166 1.71 13.99 6.94
C LEU A 166 1.55 12.75 6.03
N ILE A 167 1.47 12.95 4.70
CA ILE A 167 1.47 11.87 3.70
C ILE A 167 2.79 11.09 3.74
N PHE A 168 3.93 11.76 3.93
CA PHE A 168 5.19 11.05 4.12
C PHE A 168 5.12 10.11 5.33
N LEU A 169 4.67 10.59 6.49
CA LEU A 169 4.66 9.80 7.72
C LEU A 169 3.58 8.69 7.71
N ILE A 170 2.35 9.07 7.37
CA ILE A 170 1.12 8.27 7.52
C ILE A 170 0.63 7.69 6.19
N GLY A 171 1.13 8.17 5.06
CA GLY A 171 0.89 7.57 3.74
C GLY A 171 1.91 6.50 3.37
N TYR A 172 3.20 6.67 3.72
CA TYR A 172 4.26 5.75 3.22
C TYR A 172 5.29 5.29 4.24
N PHE A 173 5.84 6.18 5.07
CA PHE A 173 7.02 5.85 5.90
C PHE A 173 6.75 4.69 6.85
N HIS A 174 5.58 4.68 7.48
CA HIS A 174 5.19 3.59 8.36
C HIS A 174 5.05 2.23 7.66
N PHE A 175 4.78 2.17 6.34
CA PHE A 175 4.75 0.91 5.58
C PHE A 175 6.13 0.25 5.63
N PHE A 176 7.18 1.03 5.38
CA PHE A 176 8.56 0.57 5.45
C PHE A 176 8.99 0.29 6.90
N CYS A 177 8.48 1.03 7.89
CA CYS A 177 8.69 0.69 9.31
C CYS A 177 8.18 -0.73 9.63
N PHE A 178 6.99 -1.10 9.16
CA PHE A 178 6.46 -2.45 9.33
C PHE A 178 7.28 -3.49 8.56
N ALA A 179 7.72 -3.20 7.33
CA ALA A 179 8.61 -4.08 6.59
C ALA A 179 9.93 -4.32 7.36
N ILE A 180 10.56 -3.25 7.87
CA ILE A 180 11.77 -3.31 8.71
C ILE A 180 11.53 -4.17 9.95
N LEU A 181 10.40 -3.96 10.64
CA LEU A 181 10.02 -4.74 11.81
C LEU A 181 9.98 -6.22 11.45
N VAL A 182 9.18 -6.60 10.44
CA VAL A 182 8.96 -8.00 10.05
C VAL A 182 10.27 -8.68 9.64
N ILE A 183 11.08 -8.07 8.76
CA ILE A 183 12.33 -8.70 8.32
C ILE A 183 13.38 -8.79 9.45
N SER A 184 13.27 -7.94 10.48
CA SER A 184 14.20 -7.91 11.62
C SER A 184 13.80 -8.85 12.77
N LEU A 185 12.59 -9.42 12.76
CA LEU A 185 12.18 -10.43 13.74
C LEU A 185 13.06 -11.69 13.63
N LYS A 186 13.35 -12.32 14.76
CA LYS A 186 14.30 -13.46 14.81
C LYS A 186 13.70 -14.77 14.35
N THR A 187 12.41 -15.00 14.60
CA THR A 187 11.76 -16.30 14.35
C THR A 187 10.70 -16.18 13.27
N MET A 188 10.58 -17.21 12.44
CA MET A 188 9.55 -17.25 11.40
C MET A 188 8.13 -17.18 11.97
N LYS A 189 7.90 -17.79 13.14
CA LYS A 189 6.63 -17.69 13.87
C LYS A 189 6.26 -16.23 14.18
N ALA A 190 7.21 -15.43 14.66
CA ALA A 190 6.96 -14.02 14.94
C ALA A 190 6.66 -13.24 13.64
N LYS A 191 7.41 -13.50 12.56
CA LYS A 191 7.17 -12.88 11.25
C LYS A 191 5.76 -13.15 10.74
N LEU A 192 5.37 -14.43 10.70
CA LEU A 192 4.06 -14.86 10.22
C LEU A 192 2.93 -14.35 11.13
N ALA A 193 3.14 -14.29 12.45
CA ALA A 193 2.16 -13.72 13.37
C ALA A 193 1.96 -12.22 13.12
N THR A 194 3.05 -11.45 12.95
CA THR A 194 2.96 -10.01 12.66
C THR A 194 2.27 -9.76 11.32
N VAL A 195 2.67 -10.44 10.24
CA VAL A 195 2.00 -10.34 8.93
C VAL A 195 0.53 -10.77 9.05
N GLY A 196 0.25 -11.88 9.74
CA GLY A 196 -1.11 -12.34 9.97
C GLY A 196 -1.99 -11.31 10.67
N ILE A 197 -1.48 -10.61 11.69
CA ILE A 197 -2.20 -9.52 12.38
C ILE A 197 -2.47 -8.35 11.43
N ILE A 198 -1.48 -7.95 10.63
CA ILE A 198 -1.62 -6.86 9.65
C ILE A 198 -2.78 -7.12 8.69
N TYR A 199 -2.98 -8.35 8.22
CA TYR A 199 -4.12 -8.71 7.37
C TYR A 199 -5.41 -8.98 8.13
N ALA A 200 -5.34 -9.57 9.33
CA ALA A 200 -6.52 -9.94 10.10
C ALA A 200 -7.38 -8.72 10.43
N VAL A 201 -6.76 -7.59 10.78
CA VAL A 201 -7.48 -6.36 11.13
C VAL A 201 -8.34 -5.85 9.96
N PRO A 202 -7.81 -5.51 8.78
CA PRO A 202 -8.63 -5.03 7.67
C PRO A 202 -9.58 -6.11 7.11
N VAL A 203 -9.22 -7.40 7.15
CA VAL A 203 -10.18 -8.46 6.78
C VAL A 203 -11.40 -8.42 7.68
N ILE A 204 -11.22 -8.38 9.01
CA ILE A 204 -12.33 -8.31 9.95
C ILE A 204 -13.14 -7.03 9.73
N MET A 205 -12.48 -5.87 9.57
CA MET A 205 -13.16 -4.60 9.29
C MET A 205 -14.04 -4.69 8.03
N ASN A 206 -13.52 -5.19 6.92
CA ASN A 206 -14.30 -5.30 5.68
C ASN A 206 -15.40 -6.37 5.76
N LEU A 207 -15.20 -7.47 6.49
CA LEU A 207 -16.26 -8.46 6.73
C LEU A 207 -17.43 -7.86 7.53
N LEU A 208 -17.14 -7.06 8.56
CA LEU A 208 -18.18 -6.35 9.31
C LEU A 208 -18.88 -5.30 8.43
N ALA A 209 -18.10 -4.47 7.73
CA ALA A 209 -18.64 -3.37 6.94
C ALA A 209 -19.48 -3.84 5.75
N PHE A 210 -18.93 -4.70 4.89
CA PHE A 210 -19.63 -5.18 3.69
C PHE A 210 -20.60 -6.31 4.01
N GLY A 211 -20.21 -7.25 4.87
CA GLY A 211 -20.96 -8.48 5.11
C GLY A 211 -22.11 -8.33 6.11
N LEU A 212 -21.97 -7.48 7.13
CA LEU A 212 -22.98 -7.33 8.17
C LEU A 212 -23.73 -5.99 8.11
N TRP A 213 -23.03 -4.90 7.83
CA TRP A 213 -23.63 -3.56 7.88
C TRP A 213 -24.05 -3.01 6.51
N GLY A 214 -23.68 -3.69 5.41
CA GLY A 214 -24.05 -3.29 4.05
C GLY A 214 -23.45 -1.95 3.62
N TRP A 215 -22.28 -1.59 4.16
CA TRP A 215 -21.57 -0.38 3.75
C TRP A 215 -21.07 -0.51 2.31
N ASN A 216 -20.87 0.62 1.64
CA ASN A 216 -20.22 0.64 0.34
C ASN A 216 -19.26 1.82 0.27
N TYR A 217 -17.97 1.52 0.15
CA TYR A 217 -16.84 2.45 0.05
C TYR A 217 -15.71 1.78 -0.72
#